data_AF-E3NK39-F1
#
_entry.id   AF-E3NK39-F1
#
_cell.length_a   1.000
_cell.length_b   1.000
_cell.length_c   1.000
_cell.angle_alpha   90.00
_cell.angle_beta   90.00
_cell.angle_gamma   90.00
#
_symmetry.space_group_name_H-M   'P 1'
#
loop_
_entity.id
_entity.type
_entity.pdbx_description
1 polymer ?
#
loop_
_entity_poly.entity_id
_entity_poly.type
_entity_poly.pdbx_seq_one_letter_code
_entity_poly.pdbx_strand_id
1 'polypeptide(L)'
;MAVQNCIGDSFRGATWVALHNGGGVGWGDVINGGFGLVLDGSPDASRRAEGMLNWDVPNGVARRSWSGNAKAKEAIRRAEQQVDGMKVTIPVEADEELLKTLKF
;
A
#
# COMPACT_ATOMS: atom_id res chain seq x y z
N MET A 1 -3.08 6.95 2.11
CA MET A 1 -3.06 5.49 1.91
C MET A 1 -4.43 4.97 1.49
N ALA A 2 -5.48 5.04 2.32
CA ALA A 2 -6.78 4.43 2.00
C ALA A 2 -7.40 4.88 0.65
N VAL A 3 -7.48 6.19 0.42
CA VAL A 3 -8.01 6.75 -0.85
C VAL A 3 -7.19 6.29 -2.05
N GLN A 4 -5.86 6.38 -1.97
CA GLN A 4 -4.94 5.94 -3.02
C GLN A 4 -5.10 4.45 -3.32
N ASN A 5 -5.26 3.62 -2.28
CA ASN A 5 -5.45 2.19 -2.43
C ASN A 5 -6.68 1.87 -3.27
N CYS A 6 -7.84 2.39 -2.83
CA CYS A 6 -9.12 2.20 -3.51
C CYS A 6 -9.08 2.66 -4.97
N ILE A 7 -8.53 3.85 -5.23
CA ILE A 7 -8.34 4.36 -6.60
C ILE A 7 -7.45 3.41 -7.39
N GLY A 8 -6.30 3.01 -6.85
CA GLY A 8 -5.38 2.13 -7.55
C GLY A 8 -5.90 0.71 -7.83
N ASP A 9 -6.76 0.17 -6.95
CA ASP A 9 -7.43 -1.12 -7.17
C ASP A 9 -8.45 -1.02 -8.33
N SER A 10 -9.16 0.11 -8.42
CA SER A 10 -10.27 0.32 -9.37
C SER A 10 -9.85 0.26 -10.84
N PHE A 11 -8.59 0.55 -11.15
CA PHE A 11 -8.05 0.49 -12.50
C PHE A 11 -7.05 -0.66 -12.70
N ARG A 12 -6.90 -1.57 -11.73
CA ARG A 12 -5.97 -2.70 -11.80
C ARG A 12 -6.63 -4.07 -11.80
N GLY A 13 -7.96 -4.13 -11.80
CA GLY A 13 -8.69 -5.38 -12.04
C GLY A 13 -9.64 -5.80 -10.94
N ALA A 14 -9.82 -5.01 -9.88
CA ALA A 14 -10.90 -5.23 -8.94
C ALA A 14 -12.25 -5.32 -9.68
N THR A 15 -13.11 -6.25 -9.27
CA THR A 15 -14.48 -6.35 -9.80
C THR A 15 -15.35 -5.22 -9.24
N TRP A 16 -15.12 -4.84 -7.98
CA TRP A 16 -15.64 -3.60 -7.39
C TRP A 16 -14.69 -3.11 -6.30
N VAL A 17 -14.81 -1.82 -5.96
CA VAL A 17 -14.09 -1.18 -4.87
C VAL A 17 -15.05 -0.41 -3.98
N ALA A 18 -14.67 -0.21 -2.73
CA ALA A 18 -15.44 0.55 -1.75
C ALA A 18 -14.53 1.43 -0.90
N LEU A 19 -14.98 2.64 -0.59
CA LEU A 19 -14.33 3.58 0.33
C LEU A 19 -15.35 4.08 1.34
N HIS A 20 -15.10 3.82 2.61
CA HIS A 20 -16.03 4.10 3.70
C HIS A 20 -15.42 5.10 4.71
N ASN A 21 -16.31 5.75 5.46
CA ASN A 21 -15.99 6.60 6.59
C ASN A 21 -16.40 5.88 7.89
N GLY A 22 -15.42 5.56 8.73
CA GLY A 22 -15.65 5.09 10.09
C GLY A 22 -15.77 3.57 10.29
N GLY A 23 -15.33 2.75 9.34
CA GLY A 23 -15.35 1.30 9.50
C GLY A 23 -14.55 0.83 10.71
N GLY A 24 -15.19 0.06 11.59
CA GLY A 24 -14.58 -0.51 12.80
C GLY A 24 -14.66 0.39 14.03
N VAL A 25 -14.32 1.68 13.92
CA VAL A 25 -14.19 2.57 15.11
C VAL A 25 -15.24 3.69 15.22
N GLY A 26 -16.04 3.95 14.18
CA GLY A 26 -17.08 4.98 14.20
C GLY A 26 -16.82 6.14 13.25
N TRP A 27 -17.89 6.88 12.95
CA TRP A 27 -17.92 7.93 11.93
C TRP A 27 -16.91 9.06 12.22
N GLY A 28 -16.05 9.37 11.24
CA GLY A 28 -15.10 10.48 11.31
C GLY A 28 -13.68 10.11 11.78
N ASP A 29 -13.52 8.96 12.44
CA ASP A 29 -12.23 8.59 13.04
C ASP A 29 -11.29 7.85 12.07
N VAL A 30 -11.83 7.20 11.03
CA VAL A 30 -11.04 6.49 10.02
C VAL A 30 -11.63 6.61 8.62
N ILE A 31 -10.74 6.59 7.63
CA ILE A 31 -11.09 6.29 6.23
C ILE A 31 -10.52 4.92 5.90
N ASN A 32 -11.39 3.98 5.54
CA ASN A 32 -11.03 2.60 5.22
C ASN A 32 -11.61 2.21 3.84
N GLY A 33 -10.88 1.39 3.11
CA GLY A 33 -11.29 0.91 1.79
C GLY A 33 -11.19 -0.61 1.69
N GLY A 34 -11.77 -1.16 0.64
CA GLY A 34 -11.67 -2.57 0.30
C GLY A 34 -12.08 -2.82 -1.14
N PHE A 35 -11.86 -4.05 -1.60
CA PHE A 35 -12.20 -4.48 -2.95
C PHE A 35 -12.91 -5.84 -2.91
N GLY A 36 -13.56 -6.17 -4.02
CA GLY A 36 -13.90 -7.54 -4.35
C GLY A 36 -13.34 -7.92 -5.70
N LEU A 37 -12.86 -9.16 -5.81
CA LEU A 37 -12.26 -9.69 -7.03
C LEU A 37 -12.82 -11.07 -7.32
N VAL A 38 -13.57 -11.19 -8.41
CA VAL A 38 -14.13 -12.47 -8.87
C VAL A 38 -13.04 -13.27 -9.59
N LEU A 39 -12.82 -14.50 -9.12
CA LEU A 39 -11.95 -15.49 -9.72
C LEU A 39 -12.80 -16.58 -10.36
N ASP A 40 -13.07 -16.42 -11.66
CA ASP A 40 -13.91 -17.35 -12.44
C ASP A 40 -13.10 -18.43 -13.19
N GLY A 41 -11.78 -18.47 -12.97
CA GLY A 41 -10.86 -19.39 -13.64
C GLY A 41 -10.40 -18.92 -15.03
N SER A 42 -10.88 -17.76 -15.51
CA SER A 42 -10.44 -17.22 -16.79
C SER A 42 -9.01 -16.66 -16.73
N PRO A 43 -8.27 -16.64 -17.86
CA PRO A 43 -7.00 -15.94 -17.95
C PRO A 43 -7.10 -14.44 -17.62
N ASP A 44 -8.25 -13.82 -17.89
CA ASP A 44 -8.50 -12.42 -17.53
C ASP A 44 -8.53 -12.21 -16.02
N ALA A 45 -9.20 -13.09 -15.28
CA ALA A 45 -9.21 -13.04 -13.83
C ALA A 45 -7.79 -13.21 -13.23
N SER A 46 -6.95 -14.08 -13.81
CA SER A 46 -5.54 -14.21 -13.42
C SER A 46 -4.78 -12.90 -13.60
N ARG A 47 -4.87 -12.29 -14.79
CA ARG A 47 -4.22 -11.02 -15.12
C ARG A 47 -4.68 -9.87 -14.21
N ARG A 48 -5.99 -9.80 -13.92
CA ARG A 48 -6.57 -8.82 -13.00
C ARG A 48 -6.09 -9.04 -11.56
N ALA A 49 -6.03 -10.28 -11.10
CA ALA A 49 -5.54 -10.63 -9.77
C ALA A 49 -4.08 -10.21 -9.59
N GLU A 50 -3.22 -10.55 -10.56
CA GLU A 50 -1.81 -10.15 -10.54
C GLU A 50 -1.65 -8.63 -10.52
N GLY A 51 -2.37 -7.90 -11.38
CA GLY A 51 -2.29 -6.45 -11.45
C GLY A 51 -2.75 -5.77 -10.15
N MET A 52 -3.90 -6.19 -9.61
CA MET A 52 -4.50 -5.59 -8.42
C MET A 52 -3.70 -5.93 -7.15
N LEU A 53 -3.33 -7.19 -6.93
CA LEU A 53 -2.62 -7.61 -5.70
C LEU A 53 -1.19 -7.06 -5.64
N ASN A 54 -0.54 -6.83 -6.78
CA ASN A 54 0.76 -6.14 -6.84
C ASN A 54 0.65 -4.62 -6.57
N TRP A 55 -0.56 -4.10 -6.33
CA TRP A 55 -0.80 -2.74 -5.88
C TRP A 55 -1.35 -2.69 -4.44
N ASP A 56 -2.45 -3.40 -4.17
CA ASP A 56 -3.20 -3.36 -2.90
C ASP A 56 -2.27 -3.59 -1.69
N VAL A 57 -1.39 -4.60 -1.79
CA VAL A 57 -0.45 -4.93 -0.72
C VAL A 57 0.77 -3.98 -0.71
N PRO A 58 1.54 -3.84 -1.82
CA PRO A 58 2.78 -3.06 -1.78
C PRO A 58 2.56 -1.57 -1.51
N ASN A 59 1.42 -0.98 -1.88
CA ASN A 59 1.07 0.40 -1.52
C ASN A 59 1.08 0.62 0.00
N GLY A 60 0.42 -0.27 0.75
CA GLY A 60 0.40 -0.22 2.21
C GLY A 60 1.77 -0.47 2.83
N VAL A 61 2.53 -1.43 2.29
CA VAL A 61 3.88 -1.77 2.77
C VAL A 61 4.84 -0.61 2.50
N ALA A 62 4.84 -0.03 1.30
CA ALA A 62 5.66 1.13 0.96
C ALA A 62 5.35 2.33 1.84
N ARG A 63 4.06 2.62 2.09
CA ARG A 63 3.64 3.70 2.98
C ARG A 63 4.12 3.47 4.41
N ARG A 64 4.01 2.25 4.94
CA ARG A 64 4.51 1.91 6.29
C ARG A 64 6.03 1.98 6.37
N SER A 65 6.74 1.53 5.33
CA SER A 65 8.19 1.67 5.22
C SER A 65 8.56 3.15 5.30
N TRP A 66 7.94 3.99 4.48
CA TRP A 66 8.16 5.44 4.46
C TRP A 66 7.90 6.09 5.82
N SER A 67 6.90 5.60 6.56
CA SER A 67 6.60 6.05 7.93
C SER A 67 7.51 5.46 9.02
N GLY A 68 8.64 4.83 8.66
CA GLY A 68 9.66 4.37 9.61
C GLY A 68 9.48 2.93 10.14
N ASN A 69 8.59 2.13 9.56
CA ASN A 69 8.47 0.72 9.99
C ASN A 69 9.58 -0.15 9.38
N ALA A 70 10.50 -0.64 10.22
CA ALA A 70 11.64 -1.46 9.80
C ALA A 70 11.25 -2.74 9.04
N LYS A 71 10.20 -3.45 9.48
CA LYS A 71 9.73 -4.67 8.82
C LYS A 71 9.08 -4.41 7.48
N ALA A 72 8.38 -3.29 7.35
CA ALA A 72 7.86 -2.85 6.06
C ALA A 72 8.99 -2.46 5.10
N LYS A 73 10.08 -1.85 5.58
CA LYS A 73 11.28 -1.54 4.80
C LYS A 73 11.96 -2.80 4.26
N GLU A 74 12.09 -3.83 5.09
CA GLU A 74 12.59 -5.16 4.67
C GLU A 74 11.65 -5.82 3.64
N ALA A 75 10.34 -5.75 3.86
CA ALA A 75 9.35 -6.34 2.96
C ALA A 75 9.29 -5.66 1.60
N ILE A 76 9.29 -4.32 1.55
CA ILE A 76 9.16 -3.60 0.27
C ILE A 76 10.40 -3.76 -0.62
N ARG A 77 11.61 -3.83 -0.03
CA ARG A 77 12.84 -4.12 -0.79
C ARG A 77 12.81 -5.50 -1.45
N ARG A 78 12.21 -6.49 -0.77
CA ARG A 78 12.02 -7.83 -1.36
C ARG A 78 11.00 -7.79 -2.49
N ALA A 79 9.90 -7.04 -2.30
CA ALA A 79 8.87 -6.89 -3.33
C ALA A 79 9.40 -6.18 -4.60
N GLU A 80 10.21 -5.12 -4.45
CA GLU A 80 10.87 -4.42 -5.58
C GLU A 80 11.75 -5.36 -6.43
N GLN A 81 12.34 -6.40 -5.83
CA GLN A 81 13.16 -7.38 -6.56
C GLN A 81 12.34 -8.45 -7.29
N GLN A 82 11.08 -8.64 -6.90
CA GLN A 82 10.20 -9.69 -7.41
C GLN A 82 9.21 -9.19 -8.47
N VAL A 83 8.85 -7.91 -8.40
CA VAL A 83 7.86 -7.30 -9.29
C VAL A 83 8.57 -6.34 -10.23
N ASP A 84 8.62 -6.70 -11.51
CA ASP A 84 9.24 -5.85 -12.54
C ASP A 84 8.56 -4.48 -12.62
N GLY A 85 9.37 -3.43 -12.80
CA GLY A 85 8.93 -2.04 -12.82
C GLY A 85 8.50 -1.47 -11.46
N MET A 86 8.51 -2.23 -10.36
CA MET A 86 8.22 -1.70 -9.03
C MET A 86 9.43 -0.94 -8.48
N LYS A 87 9.26 0.36 -8.25
CA LYS A 87 10.27 1.20 -7.60
C LYS A 87 9.60 2.17 -6.64
N VAL A 88 10.02 2.15 -5.38
CA VAL A 88 9.51 2.97 -4.30
C VAL A 88 10.62 3.80 -3.67
N THR A 89 10.22 4.85 -2.96
CA THR A 89 11.17 5.66 -2.19
C THR A 89 11.44 4.99 -0.85
N ILE A 90 12.71 4.66 -0.59
CA ILE A 90 13.15 4.12 0.70
C ILE A 90 13.59 5.27 1.60
N PRO A 91 13.01 5.44 2.81
CA PRO A 91 13.42 6.53 3.69
C PRO A 91 14.81 6.28 4.26
N VAL A 92 15.55 7.37 4.39
CA VAL A 92 16.79 7.45 5.16
C VAL A 92 16.45 8.09 6.49
N GLU A 93 16.84 7.43 7.58
CA GLU A 93 16.57 7.94 8.92
C GLU A 93 17.54 9.08 9.22
N ALA A 94 17.04 10.11 9.92
CA ALA A 94 17.87 11.21 10.38
C ALA A 94 18.80 10.73 11.50
N ASP A 95 19.97 11.34 11.59
CA ASP A 95 20.90 11.09 12.69
C ASP A 95 20.35 11.71 13.99
N GLU A 96 20.05 10.86 14.97
CA GLU A 96 19.52 11.28 16.27
C GLU A 96 20.51 12.14 17.06
N GLU A 97 21.82 11.90 16.95
CA GLU A 97 22.83 12.70 17.63
C GLU A 97 22.90 14.10 17.00
N LEU A 98 22.83 14.18 15.67
CA LEU A 98 22.74 15.47 14.98
C LEU A 98 21.49 16.24 15.41
N LEU A 99 20.33 15.58 15.49
CA LEU A 99 19.07 16.21 15.94
C LEU A 99 19.21 16.84 17.34
N LYS A 100 19.93 16.19 18.27
CA LYS A 100 20.20 16.72 19.62
C LYS A 100 21.08 17.98 19.61
N THR A 101 21.88 18.20 18.57
CA THR A 101 22.71 19.41 18.44
C THR A 101 21.93 20.63 17.95
N LEU A 102 20.74 20.43 17.37
CA LEU A 102 19.91 21.52 16.86
C LEU A 102 19.30 22.31 18.02
N LYS A 103 19.61 23.61 18.07
CA LYS A 103 18.97 24.55 18.99
C LYS A 103 17.75 25.14 18.30
N PHE A 104 16.56 24.80 18.77
CA PHE A 104 15.30 25.43 18.38
C PHE A 104 14.87 26.46 19.43
#